data_AF-A0A2A5AAP0-F1
#
_entry.id   AF-A0A2A5AAP0-F1
#
_cell.length_a   1.000
_cell.length_b   1.000
_cell.length_c   1.000
_cell.angle_alpha   90.00
_cell.angle_beta   90.00
_cell.angle_gamma   90.00
#
_symmetry.space_group_name_H-M   'P 1'
#
loop_
_entity.id
_entity.type
_entity.pdbx_description
1 polymer ?
#
loop_
_entity_poly.entity_id
_entity_poly.type
_entity_poly.pdbx_seq_one_letter_code
_entity_poly.pdbx_strand_id
1 'polypeptide(L)' 'MDWKDIGVALSLMLIFEGVLPFLVPNRVRVVAITVLQLNDQTLRLVGLFCMVMGLGLLYWVR' A
#
# COMPACT_ATOMS: atom_id res chain seq x y z
N MET A 1 17.53 15.57 3.10
CA MET A 1 16.38 14.77 3.56
C MET A 1 16.73 14.38 4.97
N ASP A 2 16.24 15.15 5.93
CA ASP A 2 16.64 14.99 7.33
C ASP A 2 16.01 13.71 7.88
N TRP A 3 16.70 13.03 8.81
CA TRP A 3 16.21 11.77 9.40
C TRP A 3 14.81 11.92 10.05
N LYS A 4 14.45 13.16 10.42
CA LYS A 4 13.14 13.53 10.92
C LYS A 4 12.04 13.43 9.86
N ASP A 5 12.30 13.82 8.60
CA ASP A 5 11.30 13.77 7.53
C ASP A 5 10.85 12.33 7.26
N ILE A 6 11.81 11.40 7.29
CA ILE A 6 11.53 9.96 7.09
C ILE A 6 10.65 9.45 8.24
N GLY A 7 10.95 9.81 9.49
CA GLY A 7 10.15 9.43 10.66
C GLY A 7 8.73 10.00 10.63
N VAL A 8 8.55 11.23 10.15
CA VAL A 8 7.24 11.87 9.99
C VAL A 8 6.45 11.22 8.86
N ALA A 9 7.07 10.98 7.71
CA ALA A 9 6.44 10.30 6.58
C ALA A 9 5.98 8.88 6.95
N LEU A 10 6.80 8.13 7.69
CA LEU A 10 6.46 6.80 8.17
C LEU A 10 5.28 6.85 9.16
N SER A 11 5.29 7.84 10.06
CA SER A 11 4.20 8.04 11.03
C SER A 11 2.88 8.36 10.34
N LEU A 12 2.90 9.23 9.32
CA LEU A 12 1.72 9.54 8.50
C LEU A 12 1.23 8.33 7.72
N MET A 13 2.13 7.56 7.09
CA MET A 13 1.78 6.31 6.40
C MET A 13 1.06 5.34 7.34
N LEU A 14 1.59 5.14 8.56
CA LEU A 14 1.00 4.27 9.57
C LEU A 14 -0.38 4.76 10.02
N ILE A 15 -0.56 6.07 10.20
CA ILE A 15 -1.86 6.65 10.54
C ILE A 15 -2.86 6.38 9.41
N PHE A 16 -2.48 6.57 8.14
CA PHE A 16 -3.35 6.29 7.00
C PHE A 16 -3.70 4.79 6.86
N GLU A 17 -2.72 3.91 7.02
CA GLU A 17 -2.90 2.45 7.05
C GLU A 17 -3.82 2.01 8.20
N GLY A 18 -3.77 2.69 9.36
CA GLY A 18 -4.61 2.38 10.52
C GLY A 18 -6.00 3.01 10.51
N VAL A 19 -6.16 4.17 9.84
CA VAL A 19 -7.43 4.90 9.77
C VAL A 19 -8.48 4.11 8.96
N LEU A 20 -8.09 3.54 7.82
CA LEU A 20 -8.96 2.74 6.96
C LEU A 20 -9.59 1.52 7.67
N PRO A 21 -8.81 0.65 8.34
CA PRO A 21 -9.36 -0.47 9.09
C PRO A 21 -10.16 -0.04 10.34
N PHE A 22 -9.84 1.12 10.92
CA PHE A 22 -10.58 1.65 12.07
C PHE A 22 -11.96 2.22 11.66
N LEU A 23 -12.02 3.00 10.57
CA LEU A 23 -13.29 3.59 10.12
C LEU A 23 -14.21 2.57 9.45
N VAL A 24 -13.68 1.66 8.62
CA VAL A 24 -14.52 0.72 7.85
C VAL A 24 -13.97 -0.71 7.87
N PRO A 25 -13.97 -1.39 9.03
CA PRO A 25 -13.40 -2.74 9.19
C PRO A 25 -14.04 -3.79 8.27
N ASN A 26 -15.32 -3.62 7.93
CA ASN A 26 -16.02 -4.57 7.06
C ASN A 26 -15.53 -4.48 5.60
N ARG A 27 -15.18 -3.29 5.11
CA ARG A 27 -14.71 -3.10 3.72
C ARG A 27 -13.30 -3.66 3.54
N VAL A 28 -12.38 -3.39 4.47
CA VAL A 28 -11.04 -3.96 4.43
C VAL A 28 -11.07 -5.49 4.49
N ARG A 29 -11.97 -6.08 5.29
CA ARG A 29 -12.14 -7.55 5.33
C ARG A 29 -12.65 -8.11 4.00
N VAL A 30 -13.63 -7.47 3.36
CA VAL A 30 -14.13 -7.92 2.05
C VAL A 30 -13.01 -7.89 1.01
N VAL A 31 -12.24 -6.79 0.94
CA VAL A 31 -11.09 -6.68 0.02
C VAL A 31 -10.05 -7.76 0.30
N ALA A 32 -9.71 -8.01 1.58
CA ALA A 32 -8.77 -9.06 1.96
C ALA A 32 -9.24 -10.46 1.54
N ILE A 33 -10.53 -10.77 1.70
CA ILE A 33 -11.11 -12.05 1.26
C ILE A 33 -11.08 -12.14 -0.27
N THR A 34 -11.43 -11.08 -0.99
CA THR A 34 -11.34 -11.06 -2.46
C THR A 34 -9.91 -11.31 -2.92
N VAL A 35 -8.91 -10.72 -2.25
CA VAL A 35 -7.49 -10.94 -2.54
C VAL A 35 -7.07 -12.39 -2.27
N LEU A 36 -7.56 -13.01 -1.19
CA LEU A 36 -7.31 -14.42 -0.89
C LEU A 36 -7.97 -15.40 -1.88
N GLN A 37 -9.01 -14.96 -2.59
CA GLN A 37 -9.66 -15.74 -3.65
C GLN A 37 -8.91 -15.63 -4.99
N LEU A 38 -7.97 -14.68 -5.14
CA LEU A 38 -7.14 -14.57 -6.33
C LEU A 38 -6.00 -15.59 -6.29
N ASN A 39 -5.69 -16.15 -7.45
CA ASN A 39 -4.57 -17.08 -7.59
C ASN A 39 -3.23 -16.39 -7.27
N ASP A 40 -2.32 -17.09 -6.57
CA ASP A 40 -1.02 -16.56 -6.13
C ASP A 40 -0.21 -15.91 -7.26
N GLN A 41 -0.29 -16.44 -8.47
CA GLN A 41 0.39 -15.89 -9.64
C GLN A 41 -0.13 -14.51 -10.02
N THR A 42 -1.45 -14.32 -10.03
CA THR A 42 -2.07 -13.03 -10.34
C THR A 42 -1.70 -12.01 -9.29
N LEU A 43 -1.70 -12.41 -8.01
CA LEU A 43 -1.35 -11.53 -6.90
C LEU A 43 0.11 -11.04 -7.00
N ARG A 44 1.04 -11.94 -7.35
CA ARG A 44 2.45 -11.56 -7.59
C ARG A 44 2.60 -10.64 -8.79
N LEU A 45 1.87 -10.86 -9.88
CA LEU A 45 1.98 -10.06 -11.09
C LEU A 45 1.42 -8.65 -10.87
N VAL A 46 0.29 -8.52 -10.17
CA VAL A 46 -0.26 -7.23 -9.73
C VAL A 46 0.71 -6.52 -8.79
N GLY A 47 1.31 -7.25 -7.83
CA GLY A 47 2.33 -6.70 -6.94
C GLY A 47 3.55 -6.17 -7.68
N LEU A 48 4.06 -6.93 -8.66
CA LEU A 48 5.16 -6.51 -9.54
C LEU A 48 4.79 -5.28 -10.35
N PHE A 49 3.58 -5.24 -10.92
CA PHE A 49 3.11 -4.09 -11.68
C PHE A 49 3.03 -2.82 -10.81
N CYS A 50 2.50 -2.94 -9.59
CA CYS A 50 2.49 -1.84 -8.62
C CYS A 50 3.89 -1.37 -8.23
N MET A 51 4.84 -2.29 -8.01
CA MET A 51 6.23 -1.94 -7.71
C MET A 51 6.89 -1.19 -8.88
N VAL A 52 6.70 -1.67 -10.11
CA VAL A 52 7.25 -1.03 -11.32
C VAL A 52 6.62 0.33 -11.56
N MET A 53 5.29 0.46 -11.44
CA MET A 53 4.62 1.76 -11.53
C MET A 53 5.08 2.73 -10.45
N GLY A 54 5.20 2.27 -9.20
CA GLY A 54 5.69 3.08 -8.09
C GLY A 54 7.12 3.57 -8.31
N LEU A 55 8.00 2.70 -8.79
CA LEU A 55 9.37 3.07 -9.19
C LEU A 55 9.37 4.06 -10.36
N GLY A 56 8.53 3.86 -11.37
CA GLY A 56 8.38 4.77 -12.50
C GLY A 56 7.89 6.15 -12.08
N LEU A 57 6.89 6.22 -11.20
CA LEU A 57 6.39 7.46 -10.60
C LEU A 57 7.46 8.15 -9.76
N LEU A 58 8.20 7.39 -8.95
CA LEU A 58 9.30 7.92 -8.15
C LEU A 58 10.38 8.55 -9.02
N TYR A 59 10.73 7.90 -10.14
CA TYR A 59 11.71 8.39 -11.10
C TYR A 59 11.20 9.56 -11.96
N TRP A 60 9.88 9.74 -12.05
CA TRP A 60 9.29 10.90 -12.73
C TRP A 60 9.22 12.11 -11.79
N VAL A 61 8.82 11.90 -10.53
CA VAL A 61 8.71 12.96 -9.53
C VAL A 61 10.08 13.43 -9.05
N ARG A 62 11.12 12.59 -9.14
CA ARG A 62 12.47 12.84 -8.63
C ARG A 62 13.52 12.72 -9.73
#